data_AF-A0A1G6AU09-F1
#
_entry.id   AF-A0A1G6AU09-F1
#
_cell.length_a   1.000
_cell.length_b   1.000
_cell.length_c   1.000
_cell.angle_alpha   90.00
_cell.angle_beta   90.00
_cell.angle_gamma   90.00
#
_symmetry.space_group_name_H-M   'P 1'
#
loop_
_entity.id
_entity.type
_entity.pdbx_description
1 polymer ?
#
loop_
_entity_poly.entity_id
_entity_poly.type
_entity_poly.pdbx_seq_one_letter_code
_entity_poly.pdbx_strand_id
1 'polypeptide(L)'
;MPQSDEKHADAPLTAIAPMEAQGQRLDQFWTNQLVEQEVARAKVQVWIKEGHARINGQACTRPSRRIVRGEHLELEVVVMKSDLQPENRELRILHLDEDLVVLNKPAGLVVHPAPGLAMGTLVHRLIHHFPELSELAGARPGIVHRLDKDTTGVMVVALNESTRLRLAASFADRQVDKTYLALVHGRPRATDFIDAPIGRHPTWKTRMAVLPKGGKPAQSEYRVLWSAAHDRFSLVQVHIFSGRTHQVRVHMQHVGHPLLGDASYCPNHFRAWQKDVPGLDKLVERPMLHAWKLGFAHPQTHEPLRFQLPPPKAMTRIMLVGSRTTQRVGLTGMPGCGKSLLLENLAAIGIPVWSADMAIAELYKPGQDGWELLRRRFGDRFIADRNSQVDKRALLQALRETPHLRHELEAMIHPLARHRLECFWEKHRGARVAVAEVPLLLETGWTSGFDLLVGLACDAHRRKAWLCEKRGWNEELLADVESWQWPEAKKLRACHLIVENPGTPDQLQRRAEALTGILRRLRRRKVRRLLSKINGLVNPKQ
;
A
#
# COMPACT_ATOMS: atom_id res chain seq x y z
N MET A 1 1.23 -39.02 35.99
CA MET A 1 1.57 -37.74 36.62
C MET A 1 3.05 -37.50 36.41
N PRO A 2 3.46 -36.45 35.68
CA PRO A 2 4.76 -35.86 35.93
C PRO A 2 4.59 -34.82 37.05
N GLN A 3 5.33 -34.98 38.15
CA GLN A 3 5.47 -33.94 39.17
C GLN A 3 6.19 -32.76 38.51
N SER A 4 5.49 -31.64 38.34
CA SER A 4 6.12 -30.38 37.98
C SER A 4 6.93 -29.90 39.19
N ASP A 5 8.23 -29.67 39.00
CA ASP A 5 9.13 -29.13 40.03
C ASP A 5 8.68 -27.70 40.40
N GLU A 6 7.86 -27.60 41.44
CA GLU A 6 7.49 -26.35 42.09
C GLU A 6 8.66 -25.87 42.95
N LYS A 7 9.15 -24.65 42.69
CA LYS A 7 10.00 -23.94 43.65
C LYS A 7 9.14 -22.97 44.46
N HIS A 8 9.26 -23.07 45.77
CA HIS A 8 8.69 -22.10 46.71
C HIS A 8 9.67 -20.93 46.83
N ALA A 9 9.17 -19.71 46.99
CA ALA A 9 10.02 -18.59 47.39
C ALA A 9 10.64 -18.87 48.78
N ASP A 10 11.85 -18.38 49.05
CA ASP A 10 12.61 -18.69 50.29
C ASP A 10 11.90 -18.27 51.60
N ALA A 11 10.82 -17.47 51.52
CA ALA A 11 9.90 -17.22 52.64
C ALA A 11 8.47 -16.87 52.13
N PRO A 12 7.41 -17.30 52.83
CA PRO A 12 6.04 -16.88 52.52
C PRO A 12 5.87 -15.38 52.76
N LEU A 13 5.06 -14.72 51.92
CA LEU A 13 4.68 -13.33 52.16
C LEU A 13 3.81 -13.28 53.41
N THR A 14 4.16 -12.41 54.35
CA THR A 14 3.44 -12.25 55.62
C THR A 14 2.92 -10.83 55.75
N ALA A 15 1.72 -10.68 56.32
CA ALA A 15 1.14 -9.39 56.63
C ALA A 15 0.23 -9.49 57.86
N ILE A 16 0.24 -8.47 58.71
CA ILE A 16 -0.79 -8.28 59.73
C ILE A 16 -1.91 -7.45 59.11
N ALA A 17 -3.14 -7.96 59.12
CA ALA A 17 -4.29 -7.31 58.51
C ALA A 17 -4.50 -5.87 59.06
N PRO A 18 -4.25 -4.82 58.26
CA PRO A 18 -4.36 -3.43 58.70
C PRO A 18 -5.84 -3.00 58.78
N MET A 19 -6.12 -1.84 59.38
CA MET A 19 -7.50 -1.39 59.61
C MET A 19 -8.26 -1.17 58.30
N GLU A 20 -7.56 -0.73 57.24
CA GLU A 20 -8.09 -0.45 55.91
C GLU A 20 -8.47 -1.73 55.14
N ALA A 21 -7.91 -2.89 55.53
CA ALA A 21 -8.21 -4.18 54.92
C ALA A 21 -9.40 -4.90 55.57
N GLN A 22 -9.99 -4.35 56.64
CA GLN A 22 -11.11 -4.97 57.34
C GLN A 22 -12.31 -5.15 56.40
N GLY A 23 -12.80 -6.39 56.29
CA GLY A 23 -13.91 -6.74 55.41
C GLY A 23 -13.53 -6.90 53.93
N GLN A 24 -12.28 -6.63 53.55
CA GLN A 24 -11.77 -6.91 52.21
C GLN A 24 -11.67 -8.42 51.97
N ARG A 25 -11.88 -8.86 50.72
CA ARG A 25 -11.67 -10.27 50.34
C ARG A 25 -10.18 -10.61 50.33
N LEU A 26 -9.84 -11.80 50.80
CA LEU A 26 -8.47 -12.32 50.85
C LEU A 26 -7.78 -12.29 49.48
N ASP A 27 -8.49 -12.67 48.42
CA ASP A 27 -7.95 -12.61 47.05
C ASP A 27 -7.62 -11.19 46.60
N GLN A 28 -8.44 -10.22 46.98
CA GLN A 28 -8.25 -8.82 46.64
C GLN A 28 -7.12 -8.20 47.46
N PHE A 29 -7.02 -8.53 48.75
CA PHE A 29 -5.93 -8.07 49.61
C PHE A 29 -4.58 -8.52 49.08
N TRP A 30 -4.41 -9.82 48.80
CA TRP A 30 -3.15 -10.32 48.25
C TRP A 30 -2.89 -9.82 46.85
N THR A 31 -3.92 -9.66 46.00
CA THR A 31 -3.73 -9.01 44.69
C THR A 31 -3.18 -7.60 44.86
N ASN A 32 -3.66 -6.83 45.85
CA ASN A 32 -3.18 -5.48 46.12
C ASN A 32 -1.73 -5.47 46.64
N GLN A 33 -1.38 -6.39 47.53
CA GLN A 33 0.01 -6.54 48.04
C GLN A 33 0.98 -7.00 46.95
N LEU A 34 0.49 -7.75 45.97
CA LEU A 34 1.26 -8.27 44.85
C LEU A 34 1.17 -7.39 43.59
N VAL A 35 0.65 -6.15 43.71
CA VAL A 35 0.53 -5.22 42.58
C VAL A 35 1.88 -4.97 41.92
N GLU A 36 2.93 -4.80 42.72
CA GLU A 36 4.30 -4.58 42.25
C GLU A 36 4.88 -5.79 41.50
N GLN A 37 4.34 -6.99 41.78
CA GLN A 37 4.75 -8.26 41.17
C GLN A 37 3.82 -8.67 40.00
N GLU A 38 2.88 -7.78 39.63
CA GLU A 38 1.90 -7.95 38.55
C GLU A 38 1.16 -9.29 38.54
N VAL A 39 0.94 -9.88 39.72
CA VAL A 39 0.21 -11.14 39.84
C VAL A 39 -1.28 -10.88 39.61
N ALA A 40 -1.81 -11.43 38.51
CA ALA A 40 -3.23 -11.33 38.22
C ALA A 40 -4.08 -11.97 39.34
N ARG A 41 -5.19 -11.32 39.70
CA ARG A 41 -6.14 -11.81 40.73
C ARG A 41 -6.55 -13.27 40.53
N ALA A 42 -6.73 -13.71 39.29
CA ALA A 42 -7.07 -15.10 38.98
C ALA A 42 -6.01 -16.09 39.47
N LYS A 43 -4.72 -15.71 39.43
CA LYS A 43 -3.60 -16.53 39.92
C LYS A 43 -3.57 -16.57 41.45
N VAL A 44 -3.79 -15.43 42.11
CA VAL A 44 -3.95 -15.37 43.58
C VAL A 44 -5.12 -16.26 44.04
N GLN A 45 -6.24 -16.26 43.31
CA GLN A 45 -7.38 -17.13 43.61
C GLN A 45 -7.05 -18.63 43.47
N VAL A 46 -6.18 -19.00 42.53
CA VAL A 46 -5.71 -20.37 42.35
C VAL A 46 -4.86 -20.78 43.55
N TRP A 47 -3.85 -19.98 43.90
CA TRP A 47 -2.99 -20.25 45.06
C TRP A 47 -3.77 -20.41 46.36
N ILE A 48 -4.75 -19.53 46.61
CA ILE A 48 -5.61 -19.66 47.79
C ILE A 48 -6.37 -20.99 47.73
N LYS A 49 -7.01 -21.35 46.61
CA LYS A 49 -7.77 -22.61 46.48
C LYS A 49 -6.91 -23.86 46.67
N GLU A 50 -5.65 -23.80 46.26
CA GLU A 50 -4.66 -24.88 46.38
C GLU A 50 -4.04 -24.98 47.79
N GLY A 51 -4.39 -24.06 48.69
CA GLY A 51 -4.01 -24.13 50.11
C GLY A 51 -2.75 -23.35 50.46
N HIS A 52 -2.22 -22.53 49.55
CA HIS A 52 -1.01 -21.74 49.76
C HIS A 52 -1.22 -20.47 50.61
N ALA A 53 -2.45 -20.21 51.07
CA ALA A 53 -2.74 -19.07 51.94
C ALA A 53 -3.08 -19.54 53.36
N ARG A 54 -2.59 -18.83 54.38
CA ARG A 54 -2.93 -19.08 55.80
C ARG A 54 -3.47 -17.83 56.48
N ILE A 55 -4.36 -18.02 57.46
CA ILE A 55 -4.86 -17.00 58.37
C ILE A 55 -4.64 -17.52 59.79
N ASN A 56 -3.87 -16.79 60.61
CA ASN A 56 -3.47 -17.19 61.97
C ASN A 56 -2.89 -18.63 62.01
N GLY A 57 -2.04 -18.96 61.04
CA GLY A 57 -1.41 -20.27 60.90
C GLY A 57 -2.28 -21.38 60.28
N GLN A 58 -3.60 -21.17 60.11
CA GLN A 58 -4.52 -22.15 59.52
C GLN A 58 -4.69 -21.93 58.01
N ALA A 59 -4.61 -23.00 57.22
CA ALA A 59 -4.79 -22.93 55.76
C ALA A 59 -6.19 -22.43 55.39
N CYS A 60 -6.27 -21.50 54.44
CA CYS A 60 -7.50 -20.91 53.93
C CYS A 60 -7.64 -21.19 52.44
N THR A 61 -8.66 -21.95 52.05
CA THR A 61 -8.94 -22.30 50.64
C THR A 61 -10.04 -21.48 49.99
N ARG A 62 -10.51 -20.42 50.66
CA ARG A 62 -11.65 -19.60 50.22
C ARG A 62 -11.19 -18.19 49.80
N PRO A 63 -11.01 -17.91 48.49
CA PRO A 63 -10.54 -16.60 48.01
C PRO A 63 -11.45 -15.43 48.39
N SER A 64 -12.73 -15.69 48.61
CA SER A 64 -13.72 -14.70 49.03
C SER A 64 -13.79 -14.47 50.54
N ARG A 65 -12.98 -15.16 51.35
CA ARG A 65 -12.94 -14.97 52.81
C ARG A 65 -12.64 -13.51 53.11
N ARG A 66 -13.47 -12.89 53.95
CA ARG A 66 -13.25 -11.50 54.39
C ARG A 66 -12.23 -11.46 55.51
N ILE A 67 -11.28 -10.55 55.44
CA ILE A 67 -10.22 -10.37 56.44
C ILE A 67 -10.77 -9.63 57.66
N VAL A 68 -10.30 -10.02 58.85
CA VAL A 68 -10.53 -9.32 60.11
C VAL A 68 -9.24 -8.60 60.52
N ARG A 69 -9.36 -7.38 61.02
CA ARG A 69 -8.22 -6.59 61.51
C ARG A 69 -7.41 -7.39 62.54
N GLY A 70 -6.09 -7.34 62.41
CA GLY A 70 -5.16 -8.02 63.33
C GLY A 70 -4.92 -9.49 63.04
N GLU A 71 -5.61 -10.09 62.05
CA GLU A 71 -5.28 -11.45 61.59
C GLU A 71 -3.87 -11.49 60.97
N HIS A 72 -3.11 -12.54 61.26
CA HIS A 72 -1.83 -12.84 60.60
C HIS A 72 -2.12 -13.55 59.28
N LEU A 73 -1.80 -12.92 58.17
CA LEU A 73 -2.05 -13.43 56.81
C LEU A 73 -0.73 -13.88 56.21
N GLU A 74 -0.73 -15.09 55.64
CA GLU A 74 0.43 -15.62 54.93
C GLU A 74 0.03 -16.09 53.53
N LEU A 75 0.88 -15.88 52.54
CA LEU A 75 0.72 -16.39 51.19
C LEU A 75 2.06 -16.91 50.65
N GLU A 76 2.09 -18.19 50.34
CA GLU A 76 3.18 -18.82 49.64
C GLU A 76 3.04 -18.58 48.12
N VAL A 77 4.01 -17.90 47.54
CA VAL A 77 4.01 -17.57 46.11
C VAL A 77 4.62 -18.74 45.35
N VAL A 78 3.79 -19.45 44.58
CA VAL A 78 4.25 -20.53 43.72
C VAL A 78 4.60 -19.98 42.34
N VAL A 79 5.90 -19.95 42.02
CA VAL A 79 6.39 -19.63 40.68
C VAL A 79 6.36 -20.92 39.84
N MET A 80 5.24 -21.16 39.17
CA MET A 80 5.20 -22.20 38.12
C MET A 80 6.19 -21.82 37.02
N LYS A 81 7.19 -22.67 36.76
CA LYS A 81 8.02 -22.58 35.55
C LYS A 81 7.10 -22.55 34.33
N SER A 82 7.43 -21.73 33.35
CA SER A 82 6.68 -21.73 32.10
C SER A 82 6.91 -23.07 31.38
N ASP A 83 5.85 -23.73 30.92
CA ASP A 83 5.93 -24.93 30.06
C ASP A 83 6.45 -24.64 28.64
N LEU A 84 6.92 -23.41 28.38
CA LEU A 84 7.40 -22.98 27.07
C LEU A 84 8.64 -23.78 26.69
N GLN A 85 8.60 -24.45 25.55
CA GLN A 85 9.75 -25.21 25.05
C GLN A 85 10.62 -24.34 24.12
N PRO A 86 11.94 -24.26 24.32
CA PRO A 86 12.81 -23.44 23.49
C PRO A 86 12.79 -23.90 22.03
N GLU A 87 12.74 -22.95 21.10
CA GLU A 87 12.81 -23.20 19.65
C GLU A 87 14.07 -22.56 19.06
N ASN A 88 15.01 -23.38 18.60
CA ASN A 88 16.20 -22.89 17.91
C ASN A 88 15.87 -22.40 16.50
N ARG A 89 15.56 -21.11 16.38
CA ARG A 89 15.45 -20.39 15.11
C ARG A 89 16.02 -18.99 15.25
N GLU A 90 16.51 -18.46 14.15
CA GLU A 90 17.15 -17.14 14.09
C GLU A 90 16.24 -16.01 14.64
N LEU A 91 16.86 -15.12 15.41
CA LEU A 91 16.34 -13.82 15.81
C LEU A 91 17.19 -12.73 15.16
N ARG A 92 16.55 -11.77 14.50
CA ARG A 92 17.24 -10.61 13.95
C ARG A 92 17.29 -9.49 14.98
N ILE A 93 18.37 -9.47 15.75
CA ILE A 93 18.63 -8.48 16.80
C ILE A 93 19.09 -7.16 16.17
N LEU A 94 18.58 -6.05 16.70
CA LEU A 94 18.94 -4.67 16.35
C LEU A 94 19.78 -4.02 17.45
N HIS A 95 19.52 -4.40 18.71
CA HIS A 95 20.22 -3.94 19.89
C HIS A 95 20.09 -4.99 20.99
N LEU A 96 21.15 -5.14 21.77
CA LEU A 96 21.23 -6.06 22.91
C LEU A 96 22.15 -5.44 23.95
N ASP A 97 21.66 -5.38 25.18
CA ASP A 97 22.44 -5.05 26.38
C ASP A 97 22.03 -6.02 27.52
N GLU A 98 22.44 -5.73 28.75
CA GLU A 98 22.14 -6.56 29.92
C GLU A 98 20.65 -6.56 30.31
N ASP A 99 19.90 -5.55 29.88
CA ASP A 99 18.54 -5.29 30.35
C ASP A 99 17.47 -5.64 29.33
N LEU A 100 17.74 -5.43 28.04
CA LEU A 100 16.77 -5.55 26.96
C LEU A 100 17.37 -6.01 25.64
N VAL A 101 16.49 -6.53 24.80
CA VAL A 101 16.77 -6.83 23.40
C VAL A 101 15.74 -6.14 22.52
N VAL A 102 16.21 -5.48 21.47
CA VAL A 102 15.37 -4.93 20.40
C VAL A 102 15.60 -5.73 19.14
N LEU A 103 14.51 -6.20 18.52
CA LEU A 103 14.57 -7.11 17.38
C LEU A 103 13.66 -6.67 16.24
N ASN A 104 13.90 -7.25 15.06
CA ASN A 104 13.02 -7.17 13.91
C ASN A 104 12.13 -8.42 13.84
N LYS A 105 10.84 -8.27 14.19
CA LYS A 105 9.88 -9.37 14.06
C LYS A 105 9.50 -9.58 12.58
N PRO A 106 9.69 -10.79 12.01
CA PRO A 106 9.20 -11.09 10.67
C PRO A 106 7.67 -11.25 10.65
N ALA A 107 7.10 -11.25 9.43
CA ALA A 107 5.70 -11.62 9.22
C ALA A 107 5.50 -13.12 9.46
N GLY A 108 4.27 -13.55 9.70
CA GLY A 108 3.94 -14.95 9.98
C GLY A 108 4.28 -15.42 11.41
N LEU A 109 5.16 -14.72 12.14
CA LEU A 109 5.56 -15.07 13.50
C LEU A 109 4.61 -14.47 14.54
N VAL A 110 3.90 -15.32 15.25
CA VAL A 110 3.08 -14.92 16.42
C VAL A 110 4.01 -14.62 17.60
N VAL A 111 3.68 -13.61 18.41
CA VAL A 111 4.54 -13.18 19.53
C VAL A 111 4.57 -14.21 20.67
N HIS A 112 3.41 -14.61 21.17
CA HIS A 112 3.26 -15.52 22.31
C HIS A 112 2.19 -16.58 22.03
N PRO A 113 2.17 -17.72 22.74
CA PRO A 113 1.16 -18.76 22.56
C PRO A 113 -0.27 -18.20 22.59
N ALA A 114 -1.11 -18.69 21.69
CA ALA A 114 -2.49 -18.25 21.56
C ALA A 114 -3.41 -19.47 21.34
N PRO A 115 -4.74 -19.35 21.53
CA PRO A 115 -5.65 -20.44 21.22
C PRO A 115 -5.43 -20.96 19.79
N GLY A 116 -5.14 -22.27 19.66
CA GLY A 116 -4.83 -22.92 18.38
C GLY A 116 -3.35 -22.83 17.94
N LEU A 117 -2.47 -22.19 18.70
CA LEU A 117 -1.03 -22.16 18.46
C LEU A 117 -0.25 -22.15 19.78
N ALA A 118 0.11 -23.35 20.26
CA ALA A 118 0.88 -23.53 21.49
C ALA A 118 2.38 -23.25 21.32
N MET A 119 2.95 -23.62 20.16
CA MET A 119 4.39 -23.61 19.88
C MET A 119 4.75 -22.73 18.67
N GLY A 120 6.04 -22.48 18.42
CA GLY A 120 6.50 -21.81 17.19
C GLY A 120 6.33 -20.28 17.20
N THR A 121 6.31 -19.68 18.38
CA THR A 121 6.11 -18.23 18.59
C THR A 121 7.43 -17.53 18.90
N LEU A 122 7.45 -16.20 18.85
CA LEU A 122 8.65 -15.40 19.15
C LEU A 122 9.19 -15.70 20.55
N VAL A 123 8.31 -15.89 21.54
CA VAL A 123 8.70 -16.24 22.91
C VAL A 123 9.53 -17.54 22.96
N HIS A 124 9.17 -18.58 22.20
CA HIS A 124 9.94 -19.84 22.18
C HIS A 124 11.34 -19.65 21.62
N ARG A 125 11.50 -18.74 20.65
CA ARG A 125 12.82 -18.38 20.13
C ARG A 125 13.58 -17.54 21.15
N LEU A 126 12.91 -16.58 21.80
CA LEU A 126 13.53 -15.74 22.82
C LEU A 126 14.11 -16.56 23.96
N ILE A 127 13.36 -17.50 24.55
CA ILE A 127 13.88 -18.35 25.64
C ILE A 127 14.99 -19.32 25.19
N HIS A 128 15.10 -19.60 23.88
CA HIS A 128 16.23 -20.37 23.36
C HIS A 128 17.52 -19.54 23.32
N HIS A 129 17.43 -18.28 22.87
CA HIS A 129 18.59 -17.38 22.76
C HIS A 129 18.95 -16.69 24.09
N PHE A 130 17.97 -16.53 24.97
CA PHE A 130 18.08 -15.87 26.28
C PHE A 130 17.42 -16.78 27.35
N PRO A 131 18.10 -17.86 27.78
CA PRO A 131 17.55 -18.83 28.72
C PRO A 131 17.02 -18.23 30.03
N GLU A 132 17.63 -17.12 30.49
CA GLU A 132 17.23 -16.33 31.66
C GLU A 132 15.77 -15.87 31.61
N LEU A 133 15.21 -15.69 30.40
CA LEU A 133 13.78 -15.38 30.24
C LEU A 133 12.87 -16.48 30.77
N SER A 134 13.34 -17.72 30.86
CA SER A 134 12.57 -18.85 31.41
C SER A 134 12.37 -18.74 32.92
N GLU A 135 13.16 -17.89 33.59
CA GLU A 135 13.06 -17.61 35.02
C GLU A 135 11.99 -16.55 35.31
N LEU A 136 11.61 -15.74 34.30
CA LEU A 136 10.55 -14.76 34.43
C LEU A 136 9.17 -15.44 34.49
N ALA A 137 8.34 -15.02 35.44
CA ALA A 137 7.04 -15.63 35.67
C ALA A 137 6.06 -15.40 34.50
N GLY A 138 5.28 -16.44 34.17
CA GLY A 138 4.11 -16.35 33.29
C GLY A 138 4.34 -16.75 31.84
N ALA A 139 3.27 -16.72 31.04
CA ALA A 139 3.27 -17.28 29.67
C ALA A 139 3.86 -16.35 28.60
N ARG A 140 4.46 -15.21 28.99
CA ARG A 140 4.95 -14.16 28.09
C ARG A 140 6.22 -13.49 28.63
N PRO A 141 7.26 -14.27 28.98
CA PRO A 141 8.46 -13.73 29.60
C PRO A 141 9.07 -12.62 28.75
N GLY A 142 9.41 -11.49 29.39
CA GLY A 142 10.01 -10.31 28.76
C GLY A 142 9.11 -9.50 27.81
N ILE A 143 7.91 -9.97 27.47
CA ILE A 143 7.04 -9.32 26.47
C ILE A 143 6.20 -8.21 27.11
N VAL A 144 6.53 -6.95 26.81
CA VAL A 144 5.80 -5.76 27.30
C VAL A 144 4.81 -5.17 26.29
N HIS A 145 4.95 -5.52 25.01
CA HIS A 145 4.05 -5.11 23.93
C HIS A 145 4.02 -6.17 22.83
N ARG A 146 3.19 -5.98 21.80
CA ARG A 146 3.03 -7.00 20.75
C ARG A 146 2.78 -6.39 19.38
N LEU A 147 3.22 -7.13 18.37
CA LEU A 147 2.84 -6.95 16.98
C LEU A 147 1.94 -8.12 16.54
N ASP A 148 1.02 -7.86 15.61
CA ASP A 148 0.21 -8.93 15.01
C ASP A 148 1.10 -9.93 14.26
N LYS A 149 0.58 -11.16 14.06
CA LYS A 149 1.26 -12.25 13.33
C LYS A 149 1.95 -11.75 12.06
N ASP A 150 1.20 -11.05 11.21
CA ASP A 150 1.65 -10.60 9.90
C ASP A 150 2.17 -9.16 9.85
N THR A 151 2.23 -8.49 11.01
CA THR A 151 2.91 -7.19 11.13
C THR A 151 4.40 -7.44 11.30
N THR A 152 5.21 -6.71 10.53
CA THR A 152 6.68 -6.77 10.61
C THR A 152 7.22 -5.62 11.44
N GLY A 153 8.47 -5.69 11.89
CA GLY A 153 9.21 -4.51 12.33
C GLY A 153 9.71 -4.55 13.78
N VAL A 154 10.02 -3.37 14.30
CA VAL A 154 10.77 -3.20 15.55
C VAL A 154 9.94 -3.62 16.77
N MET A 155 10.57 -4.38 17.67
CA MET A 155 9.98 -4.82 18.92
C MET A 155 11.04 -4.90 20.03
N VAL A 156 10.82 -4.21 21.15
CA VAL A 156 11.59 -4.38 22.41
C VAL A 156 11.06 -5.54 23.26
N VAL A 157 11.97 -6.25 23.93
CA VAL A 157 11.74 -7.31 24.92
C VAL A 157 12.66 -7.04 26.11
N ALA A 158 12.15 -7.16 27.33
CA ALA A 158 12.95 -7.08 28.56
C ALA A 158 13.61 -8.43 28.86
N LEU A 159 14.87 -8.43 29.27
CA LEU A 159 15.63 -9.63 29.64
C LEU A 159 15.50 -9.98 31.14
N ASN A 160 15.14 -9.00 31.96
CA ASN A 160 14.91 -9.20 33.40
C ASN A 160 13.61 -8.53 33.88
N GLU A 161 13.17 -8.90 35.08
CA GLU A 161 11.88 -8.49 35.65
C GLU A 161 11.82 -6.99 35.92
N SER A 162 12.91 -6.41 36.42
CA SER A 162 13.00 -4.98 36.73
C SER A 162 12.79 -4.11 35.47
N THR A 163 13.46 -4.48 34.37
CA THR A 163 13.27 -3.86 33.05
C THR A 163 11.85 -4.09 32.53
N ARG A 164 11.29 -5.29 32.72
CA ARG A 164 9.94 -5.64 32.25
C ARG A 164 8.89 -4.72 32.87
N LEU A 165 8.94 -4.52 34.19
CA LEU A 165 8.02 -3.65 34.93
C LEU A 165 8.15 -2.19 34.49
N ARG A 166 9.38 -1.67 34.40
CA ARG A 166 9.63 -0.28 33.97
C ARG A 166 9.16 -0.03 32.53
N LEU A 167 9.45 -0.93 31.60
CA LEU A 167 8.94 -0.81 30.23
C LEU A 167 7.42 -0.92 30.19
N ALA A 168 6.82 -1.86 30.92
CA ALA A 168 5.36 -2.00 30.98
C ALA A 168 4.69 -0.70 31.44
N ALA A 169 5.23 -0.05 32.47
CA ALA A 169 4.81 1.28 32.92
C ALA A 169 4.95 2.32 31.80
N SER A 170 6.12 2.43 31.15
CA SER A 170 6.32 3.37 30.04
C SER A 170 5.33 3.17 28.88
N PHE A 171 4.96 1.91 28.57
CA PHE A 171 3.94 1.61 27.56
C PHE A 171 2.53 2.00 28.03
N ALA A 172 2.21 1.80 29.31
CA ALA A 172 0.93 2.17 29.91
C ALA A 172 0.74 3.70 29.97
N ASP A 173 1.80 4.41 30.38
CA ASP A 173 1.86 5.87 30.51
C ASP A 173 2.07 6.60 29.18
N ARG A 174 2.13 5.84 28.07
CA ARG A 174 2.28 6.35 26.70
C ARG A 174 3.57 7.15 26.46
N GLN A 175 4.63 6.83 27.20
CA GLN A 175 5.97 7.42 27.05
C GLN A 175 6.80 6.76 25.93
N VAL A 176 6.18 5.86 25.15
CA VAL A 176 6.82 5.13 24.05
C VAL A 176 6.29 5.63 22.71
N ASP A 177 7.18 6.19 21.89
CA ASP A 177 6.89 6.58 20.51
C ASP A 177 6.81 5.34 19.63
N LYS A 178 5.67 5.18 18.95
CA LYS A 178 5.41 4.06 18.04
C LYS A 178 4.92 4.60 16.72
N THR A 179 5.74 4.42 15.69
CA THR A 179 5.41 4.86 14.34
C THR A 179 5.45 3.69 13.35
N TYR A 180 4.40 3.56 12.55
CA TYR A 180 4.21 2.51 11.56
C TYR A 180 4.22 3.06 10.14
N LEU A 181 4.58 2.21 9.18
CA LEU A 181 4.29 2.40 7.77
C LEU A 181 3.18 1.43 7.35
N ALA A 182 2.18 1.94 6.64
CA ALA A 182 1.11 1.12 6.07
C ALA A 182 0.90 1.45 4.59
N LEU A 183 0.66 0.42 3.77
CA LEU A 183 0.08 0.60 2.44
C LEU A 183 -1.43 0.46 2.56
N VAL A 184 -2.16 1.51 2.19
CA VAL A 184 -3.62 1.60 2.31
C VAL A 184 -4.28 1.81 0.95
N HIS A 185 -5.48 1.28 0.77
CA HIS A 185 -6.25 1.48 -0.46
C HIS A 185 -6.72 2.94 -0.57
N GLY A 186 -6.77 3.47 -1.79
CA GLY A 186 -7.22 4.84 -2.01
C GLY A 186 -6.15 5.91 -1.74
N ARG A 187 -6.61 7.15 -1.71
CA ARG A 187 -5.86 8.32 -1.27
C ARG A 187 -6.56 8.98 -0.09
N PRO A 188 -6.09 8.74 1.15
CA PRO A 188 -6.58 9.44 2.33
C PRO A 188 -6.31 10.94 2.26
N ARG A 189 -6.89 11.69 3.22
CA ARG A 189 -6.48 13.06 3.52
C ARG A 189 -4.97 13.11 3.80
N ALA A 190 -4.34 14.26 3.54
CA ALA A 190 -2.89 14.38 3.70
C ALA A 190 -2.42 14.06 5.13
N THR A 191 -3.20 14.47 6.13
CA THR A 191 -3.06 14.16 7.55
C THR A 191 -4.43 14.02 8.19
N ASP A 192 -4.55 13.21 9.24
CA ASP A 192 -5.77 13.15 10.07
C ASP A 192 -5.48 12.54 11.44
N PHE A 193 -6.36 12.80 12.40
CA PHE A 193 -6.34 12.24 13.75
C PHE A 193 -7.59 11.39 13.98
N ILE A 194 -7.38 10.14 14.42
CA ILE A 194 -8.42 9.15 14.63
C ILE A 194 -8.51 8.88 16.12
N ASP A 195 -9.55 9.41 16.77
CA ASP A 195 -9.94 9.08 18.14
C ASP A 195 -11.20 8.21 18.12
N ALA A 196 -10.99 6.89 18.06
CA ALA A 196 -12.06 5.93 17.86
C ALA A 196 -11.85 4.72 18.78
N PRO A 197 -12.68 4.50 19.81
CA PRO A 197 -12.48 3.40 20.74
C PRO A 197 -12.64 2.04 20.06
N ILE A 198 -11.78 1.08 20.41
CA ILE A 198 -11.74 -0.26 19.80
C ILE A 198 -12.14 -1.34 20.80
N GLY A 199 -13.01 -2.25 20.37
CA GLY A 199 -13.38 -3.46 21.12
C GLY A 199 -13.52 -4.69 20.23
N ARG A 200 -13.87 -5.82 20.84
CA ARG A 200 -14.09 -7.08 20.10
C ARG A 200 -15.32 -6.93 19.21
N HIS A 201 -15.25 -7.38 17.96
CA HIS A 201 -16.40 -7.32 17.07
C HIS A 201 -17.56 -8.14 17.66
N PRO A 202 -18.81 -7.63 17.71
CA PRO A 202 -19.92 -8.29 18.39
C PRO A 202 -20.24 -9.71 17.87
N THR A 203 -20.20 -9.89 16.55
CA THR A 203 -20.47 -11.19 15.90
C THR A 203 -19.20 -11.97 15.55
N TRP A 204 -18.21 -11.31 14.95
CA TRP A 204 -16.99 -11.96 14.46
C TRP A 204 -15.92 -12.07 15.52
N LYS A 205 -15.93 -13.22 16.22
CA LYS A 205 -15.03 -13.48 17.35
C LYS A 205 -13.55 -13.32 17.03
N THR A 206 -13.06 -13.32 15.80
CA THR A 206 -11.62 -13.10 15.50
C THR A 206 -11.28 -11.65 15.14
N ARG A 207 -12.27 -10.76 15.06
CA ARG A 207 -12.11 -9.37 14.61
C ARG A 207 -12.29 -8.37 15.75
N MET A 208 -11.76 -7.18 15.51
CA MET A 208 -11.93 -5.98 16.33
C MET A 208 -12.77 -4.97 15.54
N ALA A 209 -13.41 -4.03 16.21
CA ALA A 209 -14.22 -3.00 15.58
C ALA A 209 -14.11 -1.69 16.36
N VAL A 210 -14.38 -0.57 15.69
CA VAL A 210 -14.67 0.69 16.37
C VAL A 210 -16.01 0.53 17.07
N LEU A 211 -16.02 0.67 18.40
CA LEU A 211 -17.20 0.52 19.25
C LEU A 211 -17.34 1.75 20.15
N PRO A 212 -18.22 2.70 19.80
CA PRO A 212 -18.45 3.89 20.62
C PRO A 212 -18.84 3.58 22.06
N LYS A 213 -19.59 2.48 22.28
CA LYS A 213 -19.92 1.94 23.59
C LYS A 213 -19.18 0.63 23.82
N GLY A 214 -18.52 0.48 24.96
CA GLY A 214 -17.80 -0.74 25.35
C GLY A 214 -16.44 -0.96 24.67
N GLY A 215 -16.03 -0.09 23.74
CA GLY A 215 -14.67 -0.06 23.23
C GLY A 215 -13.68 0.58 24.21
N LYS A 216 -12.41 0.20 24.12
CA LYS A 216 -11.32 0.85 24.87
C LYS A 216 -10.79 2.04 24.07
N PRO A 217 -10.45 3.17 24.72
CA PRO A 217 -9.87 4.33 24.03
C PRO A 217 -8.67 3.96 23.16
N ALA A 218 -8.69 4.45 21.92
CA ALA A 218 -7.64 4.21 20.95
C ALA A 218 -7.45 5.45 20.07
N GLN A 219 -6.19 5.88 19.96
CA GLN A 219 -5.83 7.12 19.27
C GLN A 219 -4.69 6.87 18.29
N SER A 220 -4.84 7.38 17.06
CA SER A 220 -3.84 7.31 16.00
C SER A 220 -3.83 8.58 15.18
N GLU A 221 -2.65 9.05 14.82
CA GLU A 221 -2.45 10.11 13.84
C GLU A 221 -1.81 9.50 12.59
N TYR A 222 -2.21 9.94 11.40
CA TYR A 222 -1.53 9.51 10.18
C TYR A 222 -1.18 10.68 9.26
N ARG A 223 -0.14 10.45 8.46
CA ARG A 223 0.31 11.33 7.38
C ARG A 223 0.56 10.52 6.12
N VAL A 224 0.03 10.98 4.98
CA VAL A 224 0.31 10.40 3.66
C VAL A 224 1.72 10.81 3.24
N LEU A 225 2.58 9.83 3.00
CA LEU A 225 3.95 10.05 2.51
C LEU A 225 4.02 10.05 0.98
N TRP A 226 3.19 9.22 0.34
CA TRP A 226 3.16 9.05 -1.10
C TRP A 226 1.85 8.38 -1.55
N SER A 227 1.38 8.72 -2.74
CA SER A 227 0.20 8.10 -3.36
C SER A 227 0.52 7.62 -4.78
N ALA A 228 -0.06 6.48 -5.14
CA ALA A 228 0.00 5.95 -6.50
C ALA A 228 -0.86 6.78 -7.45
N ALA A 229 -0.56 6.70 -8.75
CA ALA A 229 -1.42 7.30 -9.78
C ALA A 229 -2.83 6.69 -9.75
N HIS A 230 -3.83 7.48 -10.17
CA HIS A 230 -5.26 7.12 -10.15
C HIS A 230 -5.78 6.73 -8.76
N ASP A 231 -5.15 7.26 -7.70
CA ASP A 231 -5.55 7.07 -6.30
C ASP A 231 -5.76 5.61 -5.89
N ARG A 232 -5.03 4.66 -6.51
CA ARG A 232 -5.20 3.22 -6.25
C ARG A 232 -4.87 2.85 -4.80
N PHE A 233 -3.77 3.39 -4.29
CA PHE A 233 -3.27 3.15 -2.94
C PHE A 233 -2.26 4.22 -2.52
N SER A 234 -1.97 4.29 -1.22
CA SER A 234 -1.05 5.25 -0.62
C SER A 234 -0.15 4.59 0.43
N LEU A 235 1.06 5.13 0.59
CA LEU A 235 1.93 4.87 1.73
C LEU A 235 1.63 5.91 2.81
N VAL A 236 1.23 5.45 3.98
CA VAL A 236 0.94 6.29 5.14
C VAL A 236 1.90 5.97 6.28
N GLN A 237 2.37 7.02 6.94
CA GLN A 237 2.96 6.95 8.27
C GLN A 237 1.82 7.01 9.29
N VAL A 238 1.79 6.10 10.26
CA VAL A 238 0.79 6.10 11.34
C VAL A 238 1.50 6.12 12.68
N HIS A 239 1.32 7.19 13.43
CA HIS A 239 1.76 7.29 14.82
C HIS A 239 0.62 6.84 15.74
N ILE A 240 0.89 5.97 16.71
CA ILE A 240 -0.13 5.44 17.63
C ILE A 240 0.18 5.83 19.07
N PHE A 241 -0.81 6.43 19.74
CA PHE A 241 -0.72 6.83 21.15
C PHE A 241 -1.18 5.72 22.10
N SER A 242 -1.83 4.68 21.56
CA SER A 242 -2.31 3.49 22.26
C SER A 242 -1.94 2.22 21.50
N GLY A 243 -1.96 1.06 22.17
CA GLY A 243 -1.60 -0.23 21.59
C GLY A 243 -2.73 -1.27 21.62
N ARG A 244 -3.89 -0.98 21.00
CA ARG A 244 -5.01 -1.94 20.96
C ARG A 244 -4.81 -3.00 19.88
N THR A 245 -5.37 -4.19 20.09
CA THR A 245 -5.31 -5.29 19.10
C THR A 245 -5.85 -4.80 17.76
N HIS A 246 -5.08 -5.01 16.67
CA HIS A 246 -5.43 -4.60 15.32
C HIS A 246 -5.66 -3.08 15.11
N GLN A 247 -5.18 -2.22 16.01
CA GLN A 247 -5.57 -0.80 16.03
C GLN A 247 -5.41 -0.08 14.68
N VAL A 248 -4.21 -0.09 14.10
CA VAL A 248 -3.96 0.56 12.79
C VAL A 248 -4.87 -0.01 11.70
N ARG A 249 -5.11 -1.33 11.72
CA ARG A 249 -5.92 -2.01 10.70
C ARG A 249 -7.38 -1.57 10.77
N VAL A 250 -7.94 -1.52 11.98
CA VAL A 250 -9.32 -1.09 12.25
C VAL A 250 -9.49 0.40 12.01
N HIS A 251 -8.58 1.25 12.48
CA HIS A 251 -8.65 2.70 12.28
C HIS A 251 -8.57 3.07 10.80
N MET A 252 -7.64 2.49 10.05
CA MET A 252 -7.52 2.77 8.62
C MET A 252 -8.74 2.28 7.84
N GLN A 253 -9.34 1.13 8.19
CA GLN A 253 -10.63 0.72 7.64
C GLN A 253 -11.75 1.71 8.01
N HIS A 254 -11.80 2.16 9.27
CA HIS A 254 -12.84 3.07 9.78
C HIS A 254 -12.88 4.38 9.01
N VAL A 255 -11.72 4.93 8.63
CA VAL A 255 -11.63 6.14 7.79
C VAL A 255 -11.76 5.87 6.28
N GLY A 256 -12.14 4.65 5.88
CA GLY A 256 -12.41 4.29 4.48
C GLY A 256 -11.19 3.85 3.66
N HIS A 257 -10.04 3.63 4.30
CA HIS A 257 -8.77 3.32 3.63
C HIS A 257 -8.12 2.07 4.22
N PRO A 258 -8.73 0.88 4.09
CA PRO A 258 -8.19 -0.36 4.66
C PRO A 258 -6.80 -0.69 4.08
N LEU A 259 -6.04 -1.50 4.82
CA LEU A 259 -4.69 -1.90 4.40
C LEU A 259 -4.72 -2.85 3.19
N LEU A 260 -3.74 -2.71 2.31
CA LEU A 260 -3.47 -3.68 1.24
C LEU A 260 -3.17 -5.04 1.87
N GLY A 261 -3.79 -6.09 1.32
CA GLY A 261 -3.60 -7.49 1.73
C GLY A 261 -4.28 -7.87 3.05
N ASP A 262 -5.07 -6.98 3.65
CA ASP A 262 -5.80 -7.31 4.86
C ASP A 262 -7.10 -8.08 4.57
N ALA A 263 -7.03 -9.41 4.60
CA ALA A 263 -8.20 -10.28 4.43
C ALA A 263 -9.27 -10.12 5.52
N SER A 264 -8.90 -9.61 6.71
CA SER A 264 -9.86 -9.46 7.81
C SER A 264 -10.61 -8.13 7.79
N TYR A 265 -10.03 -7.07 7.23
CA TYR A 265 -10.64 -5.73 7.33
C TYR A 265 -10.85 -5.03 5.98
N CYS A 266 -10.31 -5.56 4.87
CA CYS A 266 -10.48 -4.96 3.55
C CYS A 266 -11.64 -5.63 2.77
N PRO A 267 -12.73 -4.90 2.47
CA PRO A 267 -13.80 -5.38 1.60
C PRO A 267 -13.34 -5.69 0.17
N ASN A 268 -14.01 -6.61 -0.51
CA ASN A 268 -13.59 -7.09 -1.84
C ASN A 268 -13.56 -6.00 -2.92
N HIS A 269 -14.46 -5.01 -2.88
CA HIS A 269 -14.53 -3.96 -3.91
C HIS A 269 -13.26 -3.09 -3.97
N PHE A 270 -12.55 -2.90 -2.85
CA PHE A 270 -11.27 -2.19 -2.81
C PHE A 270 -10.18 -2.87 -3.65
N ARG A 271 -10.32 -4.16 -3.95
CA ARG A 271 -9.32 -4.99 -4.65
C ARG A 271 -9.52 -5.04 -6.16
N ALA A 272 -10.58 -4.42 -6.70
CA ALA A 272 -10.92 -4.52 -8.12
C ALA A 272 -9.75 -4.17 -9.05
N TRP A 273 -9.08 -3.04 -8.78
CA TRP A 273 -7.94 -2.56 -9.57
C TRP A 273 -6.73 -3.49 -9.56
N GLN A 274 -6.61 -4.38 -8.57
CA GLN A 274 -5.44 -5.27 -8.45
C GLN A 274 -5.43 -6.31 -9.57
N LYS A 275 -6.60 -6.69 -10.09
CA LYS A 275 -6.75 -7.61 -11.23
C LYS A 275 -6.10 -7.05 -12.51
N ASP A 276 -6.06 -5.73 -12.62
CA ASP A 276 -5.50 -5.02 -13.78
C ASP A 276 -3.97 -4.89 -13.72
N VAL A 277 -3.34 -5.34 -12.64
CA VAL A 277 -1.89 -5.23 -12.42
C VAL A 277 -1.26 -6.62 -12.32
N PRO A 278 -0.71 -7.15 -13.45
CA PRO A 278 -0.13 -8.48 -13.47
C PRO A 278 0.95 -8.72 -12.41
N GLY A 279 0.76 -9.79 -11.63
CA GLY A 279 1.69 -10.25 -10.58
C GLY A 279 1.60 -9.50 -9.26
N LEU A 280 0.63 -8.58 -9.09
CA LEU A 280 0.41 -7.90 -7.82
C LEU A 280 -0.26 -8.81 -6.77
N ASP A 281 -1.17 -9.67 -7.22
CA ASP A 281 -1.85 -10.70 -6.44
C ASP A 281 -0.87 -11.57 -5.64
N LYS A 282 0.24 -11.98 -6.26
CA LYS A 282 1.32 -12.77 -5.65
C LYS A 282 2.19 -11.99 -4.65
N LEU A 283 2.00 -10.68 -4.54
CA LEU A 283 2.76 -9.84 -3.60
C LEU A 283 1.93 -9.44 -2.38
N VAL A 284 0.62 -9.33 -2.55
CA VAL A 284 -0.30 -8.74 -1.56
C VAL A 284 -1.00 -9.86 -0.78
N GLU A 285 -0.23 -10.61 0.01
CA GLU A 285 -0.69 -11.81 0.71
C GLU A 285 -1.13 -11.57 2.16
N ARG A 286 -0.73 -10.43 2.73
CA ARG A 286 -0.92 -10.10 4.15
C ARG A 286 -1.14 -8.59 4.35
N PRO A 287 -1.62 -8.15 5.53
CA PRO A 287 -1.70 -6.72 5.83
C PRO A 287 -0.34 -6.06 5.66
N MET A 288 -0.26 -5.06 4.79
CA MET A 288 0.96 -4.31 4.50
C MET A 288 1.22 -3.27 5.59
N LEU A 289 1.58 -3.77 6.77
CA LEU A 289 1.89 -3.00 7.98
C LEU A 289 3.30 -3.32 8.49
N HIS A 290 4.01 -2.27 8.88
CA HIS A 290 5.38 -2.34 9.39
C HIS A 290 5.58 -1.40 10.56
N ALA A 291 5.98 -1.91 11.73
CA ALA A 291 6.45 -1.14 12.87
C ALA A 291 7.81 -0.52 12.52
N TRP A 292 7.77 0.73 12.07
CA TRP A 292 8.87 1.41 11.39
C TRP A 292 9.86 2.05 12.36
N LYS A 293 9.34 2.69 13.41
CA LYS A 293 10.14 3.34 14.45
C LYS A 293 9.60 3.03 15.84
N LEU A 294 10.51 2.88 16.79
CA LEU A 294 10.24 2.71 18.21
C LEU A 294 11.20 3.60 18.99
N GLY A 295 10.68 4.43 19.89
CA GLY A 295 11.49 5.28 20.76
C GLY A 295 11.01 5.24 22.21
N PHE A 296 11.93 5.14 23.17
CA PHE A 296 11.67 5.08 24.61
C PHE A 296 12.94 5.43 25.39
N ALA A 297 12.81 5.80 26.66
CA ALA A 297 13.97 5.94 27.55
C ALA A 297 14.43 4.55 28.00
N HIS A 298 15.74 4.29 27.99
CA HIS A 298 16.32 3.07 28.51
C HIS A 298 15.86 2.89 29.97
N PRO A 299 15.36 1.72 30.40
CA PRO A 299 14.67 1.63 31.68
C PRO A 299 15.61 1.79 32.89
N GLN A 300 16.91 1.52 32.71
CA GLN A 300 17.93 1.67 33.76
C GLN A 300 18.70 2.99 33.64
N THR A 301 19.31 3.27 32.48
CA THR A 301 20.14 4.48 32.30
C THR A 301 19.33 5.74 32.02
N HIS A 302 18.04 5.63 31.72
CA HIS A 302 17.14 6.71 31.30
C HIS A 302 17.55 7.43 29.99
N GLU A 303 18.59 6.94 29.29
CA GLU A 303 19.02 7.51 28.02
C GLU A 303 17.97 7.30 26.91
N PRO A 304 17.74 8.28 26.03
CA PRO A 304 16.76 8.14 24.96
C PRO A 304 17.24 7.16 23.88
N LEU A 305 16.55 6.03 23.73
CA LEU A 305 16.78 5.06 22.66
C LEU A 305 15.81 5.27 21.51
N ARG A 306 16.32 5.16 20.27
CA ARG A 306 15.52 5.27 19.04
C ARG A 306 15.95 4.23 18.03
N PHE A 307 15.01 3.40 17.61
CA PHE A 307 15.22 2.35 16.63
C PHE A 307 14.37 2.61 15.40
N GLN A 308 14.97 2.44 14.22
CA GLN A 308 14.31 2.54 12.93
C GLN A 308 14.73 1.37 12.05
N LEU A 309 13.77 0.80 11.34
CA LEU A 309 14.04 -0.30 10.43
C LEU A 309 13.41 -0.05 9.05
N PRO A 310 14.15 -0.20 7.94
CA PRO A 310 13.55 -0.08 6.61
C PRO A 310 12.41 -1.10 6.42
N PRO A 311 11.32 -0.72 5.71
CA PRO A 311 10.22 -1.65 5.47
C PRO A 311 10.69 -2.85 4.64
N PRO A 312 10.02 -4.02 4.76
CA PRO A 312 10.36 -5.20 4.00
C PRO A 312 10.34 -4.94 2.49
N LYS A 313 11.26 -5.57 1.75
CA LYS A 313 11.35 -5.47 0.28
C LYS A 313 10.01 -5.73 -0.43
N ALA A 314 9.13 -6.54 0.17
CA ALA A 314 7.77 -6.78 -0.31
C ALA A 314 6.95 -5.48 -0.45
N MET A 315 6.97 -4.59 0.55
CA MET A 315 6.24 -3.31 0.48
C MET A 315 6.76 -2.44 -0.66
N THR A 316 8.08 -2.29 -0.80
CA THR A 316 8.69 -1.55 -1.92
C THR A 316 8.33 -2.19 -3.27
N ARG A 317 8.35 -3.52 -3.38
CA ARG A 317 7.95 -4.22 -4.61
C ARG A 317 6.49 -3.97 -4.96
N ILE A 318 5.58 -4.00 -3.98
CA ILE A 318 4.16 -3.68 -4.17
C ILE A 318 4.01 -2.24 -4.66
N MET A 319 4.72 -1.28 -4.07
CA MET A 319 4.67 0.10 -4.53
C MET A 319 5.13 0.24 -5.99
N LEU A 320 6.23 -0.43 -6.37
CA LEU A 320 6.74 -0.40 -7.75
C LEU A 320 5.82 -1.11 -8.76
N VAL A 321 5.25 -2.26 -8.38
CA VAL A 321 4.38 -3.07 -9.25
C VAL A 321 2.98 -2.46 -9.34
N GLY A 322 2.37 -2.09 -8.21
CA GLY A 322 1.06 -1.45 -8.13
C GLY A 322 1.00 -0.07 -8.81
N SER A 323 2.13 0.64 -8.86
CA SER A 323 2.25 1.92 -9.59
C SER A 323 2.41 1.76 -11.10
N ARG A 324 2.49 0.52 -11.62
CA ARG A 324 2.63 0.32 -13.06
C ARG A 324 1.40 0.84 -13.77
N THR A 325 1.67 1.69 -14.75
CA THR A 325 0.73 2.24 -15.70
C THR A 325 1.32 2.01 -17.08
N THR A 326 0.44 1.84 -18.08
CA THR A 326 0.84 1.85 -19.48
C THR A 326 1.50 3.18 -19.79
N GLN A 327 2.69 3.12 -20.37
CA GLN A 327 3.34 4.32 -20.90
C GLN A 327 2.63 4.73 -22.19
N ARG A 328 1.91 5.84 -22.14
CA ARG A 328 1.10 6.35 -23.27
C ARG A 328 1.97 7.24 -24.16
N VAL A 329 2.15 6.84 -25.41
CA VAL A 329 3.02 7.53 -26.37
C VAL A 329 2.17 8.15 -27.46
N GLY A 330 2.32 9.46 -27.69
CA GLY A 330 1.68 10.17 -28.79
C GLY A 330 2.63 10.23 -29.97
N LEU A 331 2.21 9.73 -31.12
CA LEU A 331 2.96 9.83 -32.38
C LEU A 331 2.35 10.94 -33.24
N THR A 332 3.19 11.87 -33.70
CA THR A 332 2.80 12.93 -34.63
C THR A 332 3.89 13.17 -35.67
N GLY A 333 3.56 13.91 -36.72
CA GLY A 333 4.44 14.17 -37.87
C GLY A 333 3.63 14.66 -39.06
N MET A 334 4.31 15.20 -40.06
CA MET A 334 3.65 15.76 -41.25
C MET A 334 2.91 14.68 -42.06
N PRO A 335 1.87 15.03 -42.86
CA PRO A 335 1.20 14.07 -43.75
C PRO A 335 2.20 13.45 -44.71
N GLY A 336 2.12 12.14 -44.93
CA GLY A 336 3.04 11.41 -45.80
C GLY A 336 4.41 11.08 -45.20
N CYS A 337 4.72 11.46 -43.94
CA CYS A 337 6.04 11.17 -43.35
C CYS A 337 6.24 9.69 -42.93
N GLY A 338 5.27 8.80 -43.18
CA GLY A 338 5.35 7.37 -42.87
C GLY A 338 4.78 6.96 -41.50
N LYS A 339 3.94 7.78 -40.87
CA LYS A 339 3.35 7.50 -39.54
C LYS A 339 2.61 6.16 -39.49
N SER A 340 1.76 5.89 -40.48
CA SER A 340 0.99 4.64 -40.56
C SER A 340 1.90 3.41 -40.63
N LEU A 341 2.96 3.48 -41.47
CA LEU A 341 3.94 2.40 -41.58
C LEU A 341 4.74 2.20 -40.28
N LEU A 342 5.13 3.28 -39.60
CA LEU A 342 5.76 3.17 -38.29
C LEU A 342 4.81 2.53 -37.25
N LEU A 343 3.53 2.90 -37.29
CA LEU A 343 2.51 2.35 -36.40
C LEU A 343 2.29 0.85 -36.64
N GLU A 344 2.25 0.41 -37.90
CA GLU A 344 2.20 -0.99 -38.31
C GLU A 344 3.42 -1.77 -37.82
N ASN A 345 4.63 -1.22 -38.01
CA ASN A 345 5.87 -1.83 -37.52
C ASN A 345 5.87 -2.00 -35.99
N LEU A 346 5.33 -1.01 -35.25
CA LEU A 346 5.18 -1.09 -33.79
C LEU A 346 4.14 -2.15 -33.38
N ALA A 347 3.04 -2.26 -34.12
CA ALA A 347 2.03 -3.30 -33.91
C ALA A 347 2.61 -4.71 -34.15
N ALA A 348 3.41 -4.88 -35.20
CA ALA A 348 4.03 -6.15 -35.56
C ALA A 348 4.95 -6.72 -34.46
N ILE A 349 5.58 -5.84 -33.67
CA ILE A 349 6.40 -6.22 -32.51
C ILE A 349 5.61 -6.30 -31.19
N GLY A 350 4.27 -6.29 -31.26
CA GLY A 350 3.37 -6.53 -30.13
C GLY A 350 3.07 -5.30 -29.26
N ILE A 351 3.32 -4.08 -29.75
CA ILE A 351 2.91 -2.85 -29.06
C ILE A 351 1.48 -2.52 -29.49
N PRO A 352 0.51 -2.37 -28.56
CA PRO A 352 -0.81 -1.89 -28.90
C PRO A 352 -0.73 -0.49 -29.53
N VAL A 353 -1.43 -0.34 -30.66
CA VAL A 353 -1.48 0.92 -31.41
C VAL A 353 -2.90 1.41 -31.66
N TRP A 354 -3.03 2.71 -31.84
CA TRP A 354 -4.27 3.38 -32.20
C TRP A 354 -3.98 4.48 -33.22
N SER A 355 -4.87 4.70 -34.19
CA SER A 355 -4.78 5.77 -35.18
C SER A 355 -6.05 6.60 -35.20
N ALA A 356 -5.89 7.93 -35.16
CA ALA A 356 -6.99 8.87 -35.26
C ALA A 356 -7.74 8.73 -36.58
N ASP A 357 -7.01 8.58 -37.70
CA ASP A 357 -7.59 8.45 -39.03
C ASP A 357 -8.46 7.19 -39.14
N MET A 358 -8.01 6.07 -38.57
CA MET A 358 -8.81 4.84 -38.50
C MET A 358 -10.03 5.01 -37.59
N ALA A 359 -9.87 5.63 -36.42
CA ALA A 359 -10.98 5.86 -35.50
C ALA A 359 -12.07 6.74 -36.13
N ILE A 360 -11.69 7.78 -36.87
CA ILE A 360 -12.60 8.65 -37.63
C ILE A 360 -13.23 7.88 -38.80
N ALA A 361 -12.46 7.06 -39.52
CA ALA A 361 -13.01 6.21 -40.59
C ALA A 361 -14.11 5.27 -40.08
N GLU A 362 -13.92 4.68 -38.90
CA GLU A 362 -14.94 3.86 -38.26
C GLU A 362 -16.15 4.70 -37.82
N LEU A 363 -15.94 5.90 -37.26
CA LEU A 363 -17.04 6.81 -36.89
C LEU A 363 -17.90 7.25 -38.07
N TYR A 364 -17.35 7.22 -39.29
CA TYR A 364 -18.02 7.62 -40.53
C TYR A 364 -18.76 6.48 -41.25
N LYS A 365 -18.74 5.26 -40.69
CA LYS A 365 -19.54 4.15 -41.23
C LYS A 365 -21.03 4.34 -40.92
N PRO A 366 -21.94 3.80 -41.76
CA PRO A 366 -23.38 3.89 -41.54
C PRO A 366 -23.79 3.45 -40.13
N GLY A 367 -24.65 4.26 -39.50
CA GLY A 367 -25.19 3.97 -38.16
C GLY A 367 -24.23 4.21 -36.99
N GLN A 368 -23.03 4.73 -37.22
CA GLN A 368 -22.12 5.14 -36.15
C GLN A 368 -22.36 6.60 -35.73
N ASP A 369 -21.93 6.98 -34.53
CA ASP A 369 -22.22 8.30 -33.94
C ASP A 369 -21.75 9.47 -34.83
N GLY A 370 -20.56 9.38 -35.43
CA GLY A 370 -20.03 10.43 -36.29
C GLY A 370 -20.83 10.59 -37.59
N TRP A 371 -21.25 9.47 -38.19
CA TRP A 371 -22.11 9.43 -39.36
C TRP A 371 -23.48 10.07 -39.07
N GLU A 372 -24.09 9.72 -37.93
CA GLU A 372 -25.40 10.23 -37.53
C GLU A 372 -25.35 11.74 -37.20
N LEU A 373 -24.30 12.21 -36.52
CA LEU A 373 -24.09 13.64 -36.25
C LEU A 373 -23.93 14.44 -37.55
N LEU A 374 -23.11 13.94 -38.48
CA LEU A 374 -22.90 14.59 -39.77
C LEU A 374 -24.20 14.69 -40.58
N ARG A 375 -24.98 13.61 -40.60
CA ARG A 375 -26.27 13.57 -41.30
C ARG A 375 -27.28 14.54 -40.69
N ARG A 376 -27.38 14.59 -39.36
CA ARG A 376 -28.28 15.54 -38.67
C ARG A 376 -27.91 16.99 -38.92
N ARG A 377 -26.61 17.29 -38.99
CA ARG A 377 -26.13 18.66 -39.14
C ARG A 377 -26.14 19.14 -40.60
N PHE A 378 -25.71 18.30 -41.54
CA PHE A 378 -25.49 18.67 -42.94
C PHE A 378 -26.44 17.97 -43.92
N GLY A 379 -27.43 17.23 -43.42
CA GLY A 379 -28.33 16.42 -44.24
C GLY A 379 -27.56 15.34 -45.01
N ASP A 380 -27.99 15.12 -46.25
CA ASP A 380 -27.38 14.12 -47.13
C ASP A 380 -26.20 14.70 -47.95
N ARG A 381 -25.74 15.93 -47.66
CA ARG A 381 -24.66 16.63 -48.39
C ARG A 381 -23.37 15.83 -48.54
N PHE A 382 -23.03 15.02 -47.54
CA PHE A 382 -21.80 14.20 -47.52
C PHE A 382 -22.09 12.70 -47.47
N ILE A 383 -23.35 12.29 -47.61
CA ILE A 383 -23.81 10.90 -47.46
C ILE A 383 -24.79 10.64 -48.60
N ALA A 384 -24.38 9.86 -49.60
CA ALA A 384 -25.19 9.63 -50.79
C ALA A 384 -26.52 8.90 -50.50
N ASP A 385 -26.51 7.96 -49.55
CA ASP A 385 -27.68 7.18 -49.13
C ASP A 385 -27.50 6.59 -47.71
N ARG A 386 -28.55 5.98 -47.15
CA ARG A 386 -28.57 5.46 -45.76
C ARG A 386 -27.59 4.32 -45.48
N ASN A 387 -27.07 3.65 -46.50
CA ASN A 387 -26.08 2.59 -46.40
C ASN A 387 -24.68 3.04 -46.81
N SER A 388 -24.53 4.27 -47.29
CA SER A 388 -23.25 4.85 -47.71
C SER A 388 -22.50 5.48 -46.53
N GLN A 389 -21.19 5.25 -46.48
CA GLN A 389 -20.29 5.97 -45.56
C GLN A 389 -20.17 7.45 -45.96
N VAL A 390 -19.65 8.27 -45.05
CA VAL A 390 -19.36 9.68 -45.34
C VAL A 390 -18.35 9.80 -46.49
N ASP A 391 -18.67 10.61 -47.49
CA ASP A 391 -17.76 10.95 -48.58
C ASP A 391 -16.66 11.89 -48.08
N LYS A 392 -15.51 11.31 -47.79
CA LYS A 392 -14.31 12.03 -47.32
C LYS A 392 -13.78 13.03 -48.35
N ARG A 393 -14.00 12.81 -49.65
CA ARG A 393 -13.52 13.73 -50.71
C ARG A 393 -14.39 14.98 -50.74
N ALA A 394 -15.71 14.79 -50.76
CA ALA A 394 -16.67 15.90 -50.69
C ALA A 394 -16.50 16.71 -49.39
N LEU A 395 -16.29 16.03 -48.27
CA LEU A 395 -16.02 16.68 -46.99
C LEU A 395 -14.73 17.49 -47.02
N LEU A 396 -13.63 16.92 -47.52
CA LEU A 396 -12.34 17.62 -47.62
C LEU A 396 -12.44 18.85 -48.51
N GLN A 397 -13.17 18.77 -49.63
CA GLN A 397 -13.42 19.93 -50.49
C GLN A 397 -14.18 21.03 -49.75
N ALA A 398 -15.27 20.68 -49.06
CA ALA A 398 -16.06 21.66 -48.30
C ALA A 398 -15.26 22.32 -47.16
N LEU A 399 -14.34 21.58 -46.52
CA LEU A 399 -13.44 22.12 -45.49
C LEU A 399 -12.45 23.14 -46.03
N ARG A 400 -12.01 23.02 -47.29
CA ARG A 400 -11.14 24.01 -47.96
C ARG A 400 -11.89 25.29 -48.27
N GLU A 401 -13.13 25.17 -48.74
CA GLU A 401 -13.96 26.30 -49.15
C GLU A 401 -14.50 27.12 -47.95
N THR A 402 -14.68 26.49 -46.78
CA THR A 402 -15.31 27.14 -45.62
C THR A 402 -14.53 26.91 -44.31
N PRO A 403 -13.69 27.86 -43.86
CA PRO A 403 -12.87 27.70 -42.65
C PRO A 403 -13.66 27.45 -41.35
N HIS A 404 -14.87 28.01 -41.22
CA HIS A 404 -15.74 27.78 -40.05
C HIS A 404 -16.27 26.35 -39.98
N LEU A 405 -16.49 25.69 -41.13
CA LEU A 405 -16.96 24.32 -41.21
C LEU A 405 -15.97 23.35 -40.55
N ARG A 406 -14.67 23.64 -40.66
CA ARG A 406 -13.63 22.83 -40.02
C ARG A 406 -13.75 22.85 -38.50
N HIS A 407 -13.85 24.02 -37.91
CA HIS A 407 -13.98 24.15 -36.45
C HIS A 407 -15.24 23.46 -35.94
N GLU A 408 -16.34 23.58 -36.68
CA GLU A 408 -17.60 22.91 -36.37
C GLU A 408 -17.49 21.39 -36.47
N LEU A 409 -16.89 20.87 -37.54
CA LEU A 409 -16.65 19.44 -37.71
C LEU A 409 -15.76 18.89 -36.60
N GLU A 410 -14.65 19.57 -36.32
CA GLU A 410 -13.73 19.21 -35.24
C GLU A 410 -14.48 19.18 -33.90
N ALA A 411 -15.30 20.19 -33.57
CA ALA A 411 -16.08 20.22 -32.34
C ALA A 411 -17.06 19.05 -32.18
N MET A 412 -17.63 18.54 -33.28
CA MET A 412 -18.54 17.39 -33.24
C MET A 412 -17.80 16.04 -33.17
N ILE A 413 -16.73 15.88 -33.94
CA ILE A 413 -16.07 14.56 -34.13
C ILE A 413 -14.94 14.32 -33.12
N HIS A 414 -14.20 15.35 -32.72
CA HIS A 414 -13.08 15.22 -31.79
C HIS A 414 -13.47 14.63 -30.43
N PRO A 415 -14.61 15.00 -29.80
CA PRO A 415 -15.05 14.34 -28.56
C PRO A 415 -15.25 12.83 -28.72
N LEU A 416 -15.83 12.38 -29.84
CA LEU A 416 -16.04 10.96 -30.13
C LEU A 416 -14.72 10.22 -30.35
N ALA A 417 -13.81 10.81 -31.12
CA ALA A 417 -12.48 10.24 -31.35
C ALA A 417 -11.66 10.18 -30.05
N ARG A 418 -11.75 11.20 -29.19
CA ARG A 418 -11.12 11.22 -27.87
C ARG A 418 -11.70 10.14 -26.96
N HIS A 419 -13.01 9.95 -26.94
CA HIS A 419 -13.64 8.88 -26.19
C HIS A 419 -13.11 7.50 -26.64
N ARG A 420 -13.02 7.26 -27.96
CA ARG A 420 -12.43 6.02 -28.50
C ARG A 420 -10.96 5.84 -28.11
N LEU A 421 -10.18 6.92 -28.06
CA LEU A 421 -8.80 6.90 -27.57
C LEU A 421 -8.73 6.55 -26.07
N GLU A 422 -9.64 7.08 -25.25
CA GLU A 422 -9.76 6.73 -23.83
C GLU A 422 -10.13 5.26 -23.64
N CYS A 423 -11.06 4.72 -24.43
CA CYS A 423 -11.37 3.29 -24.45
C CYS A 423 -10.16 2.43 -24.84
N PHE A 424 -9.34 2.89 -25.80
CA PHE A 424 -8.09 2.22 -26.16
C PHE A 424 -7.11 2.21 -24.98
N TRP A 425 -6.95 3.33 -24.27
CA TRP A 425 -6.14 3.37 -23.05
C TRP A 425 -6.65 2.41 -21.98
N GLU A 426 -7.97 2.32 -21.78
CA GLU A 426 -8.61 1.39 -20.86
C GLU A 426 -8.28 -0.06 -21.19
N LYS A 427 -8.57 -0.45 -22.44
CA LYS A 427 -8.35 -1.80 -22.96
C LYS A 427 -6.89 -2.26 -22.81
N HIS A 428 -5.95 -1.31 -22.91
CA HIS A 428 -4.52 -1.60 -22.87
C HIS A 428 -3.84 -1.11 -21.58
N ARG A 429 -4.56 -0.95 -20.45
CA ARG A 429 -3.99 -0.55 -19.14
C ARG A 429 -2.94 -1.51 -18.57
N GLY A 430 -2.97 -2.78 -18.98
CA GLY A 430 -1.97 -3.79 -18.61
C GLY A 430 -0.74 -3.82 -19.52
N ALA A 431 -0.80 -3.12 -20.67
CA ALA A 431 0.29 -3.10 -21.63
C ALA A 431 1.51 -2.35 -21.08
N ARG A 432 2.70 -2.69 -21.59
CA ARG A 432 3.92 -2.03 -21.14
C ARG A 432 4.07 -0.61 -21.67
N VAL A 433 3.63 -0.43 -22.91
CA VAL A 433 3.65 0.77 -23.73
C VAL A 433 2.43 0.63 -24.65
N ALA A 434 1.78 1.74 -24.96
CA ALA A 434 0.79 1.81 -26.03
C ALA A 434 0.99 3.13 -26.79
N VAL A 435 0.79 3.11 -28.11
CA VAL A 435 1.09 4.23 -28.99
C VAL A 435 -0.20 4.67 -29.67
N ALA A 436 -0.51 5.96 -29.62
CA ALA A 436 -1.60 6.53 -30.40
C ALA A 436 -1.05 7.58 -31.36
N GLU A 437 -1.40 7.41 -32.62
CA GLU A 437 -1.07 8.32 -33.71
C GLU A 437 -2.22 9.34 -33.86
N VAL A 438 -1.86 10.61 -33.71
CA VAL A 438 -2.78 11.74 -33.84
C VAL A 438 -2.09 12.80 -34.72
N PRO A 439 -2.50 12.96 -36.00
CA PRO A 439 -1.84 13.87 -36.93
C PRO A 439 -1.77 15.32 -36.44
N LEU A 440 -2.88 15.81 -35.86
CA LEU A 440 -3.06 17.18 -35.37
C LEU A 440 -2.92 17.29 -33.84
N LEU A 441 -2.13 16.41 -33.22
CA LEU A 441 -2.03 16.29 -31.76
C LEU A 441 -1.72 17.62 -31.05
N LEU A 442 -0.79 18.40 -31.60
CA LEU A 442 -0.30 19.63 -30.99
C LEU A 442 -1.24 20.79 -31.27
N GLU A 443 -1.76 20.84 -32.50
CA GLU A 443 -2.68 21.85 -33.00
C GLU A 443 -4.00 21.85 -32.24
N THR A 444 -4.52 20.65 -31.95
CA THR A 444 -5.80 20.45 -31.25
C THR A 444 -5.66 20.48 -29.73
N GLY A 445 -4.45 20.62 -29.19
CA GLY A 445 -4.20 20.60 -27.75
C GLY A 445 -4.42 19.24 -27.08
N TRP A 446 -4.48 18.15 -27.84
CA TRP A 446 -4.68 16.77 -27.35
C TRP A 446 -3.47 16.19 -26.60
N THR A 447 -2.53 17.03 -26.17
CA THR A 447 -1.31 16.61 -25.48
C THR A 447 -1.59 16.09 -24.06
N SER A 448 -2.71 16.51 -23.45
CA SER A 448 -3.15 16.00 -22.15
C SER A 448 -3.50 14.51 -22.24
N GLY A 449 -2.80 13.67 -21.48
CA GLY A 449 -3.06 12.22 -21.43
C GLY A 449 -1.93 11.35 -22.00
N PHE A 450 -0.90 11.96 -22.58
CA PHE A 450 0.31 11.28 -23.05
C PHE A 450 1.47 11.44 -22.06
N ASP A 451 2.24 10.37 -21.83
CA ASP A 451 3.48 10.42 -21.04
C ASP A 451 4.66 10.95 -21.86
N LEU A 452 4.66 10.68 -23.18
CA LEU A 452 5.72 11.02 -24.12
C LEU A 452 5.15 11.32 -25.50
N LEU A 453 5.79 12.25 -26.19
CA LEU A 453 5.48 12.63 -27.57
C LEU A 453 6.66 12.26 -28.48
N VAL A 454 6.37 11.58 -29.57
CA VAL A 454 7.32 11.16 -30.60
C VAL A 454 6.96 11.86 -31.90
N GLY A 455 7.92 12.60 -32.45
CA GLY A 455 7.82 13.22 -33.77
C GLY A 455 8.47 12.33 -34.82
N LEU A 456 7.77 12.05 -35.91
CA LEU A 456 8.35 11.39 -37.08
C LEU A 456 8.76 12.45 -38.10
N ALA A 457 10.07 12.59 -38.29
CA ALA A 457 10.68 13.48 -39.27
C ALA A 457 10.93 12.73 -40.58
N CYS A 458 10.70 13.38 -41.73
CA CYS A 458 10.99 12.81 -43.04
C CYS A 458 11.42 13.94 -43.98
N ASP A 459 12.25 13.63 -44.97
CA ASP A 459 12.62 14.59 -46.00
C ASP A 459 11.37 15.15 -46.73
N ALA A 460 11.29 16.48 -46.81
CA ALA A 460 10.12 17.16 -47.35
C ALA A 460 9.91 16.87 -48.84
N HIS A 461 10.97 16.75 -49.63
CA HIS A 461 10.87 16.46 -51.06
C HIS A 461 10.32 15.05 -51.30
N ARG A 462 10.85 14.04 -50.60
CA ARG A 462 10.35 12.65 -50.68
C ARG A 462 8.90 12.53 -50.24
N ARG A 463 8.53 13.21 -49.15
CA ARG A 463 7.17 13.23 -48.62
C ARG A 463 6.18 13.81 -49.63
N LYS A 464 6.51 14.95 -50.24
CA LYS A 464 5.69 15.60 -51.27
C LYS A 464 5.55 14.71 -52.51
N ALA A 465 6.67 14.19 -53.02
CA ALA A 465 6.66 13.28 -54.17
C ALA A 465 5.76 12.05 -53.93
N TRP A 466 5.86 11.43 -52.75
CA TRP A 466 5.03 10.28 -52.40
C TRP A 466 3.54 10.62 -52.30
N LEU A 467 3.17 11.78 -51.73
CA LEU A 467 1.77 12.22 -51.66
C LEU A 467 1.20 12.48 -53.05
N CYS A 468 1.96 13.11 -53.94
CA CYS A 468 1.53 13.32 -55.32
C CYS A 468 1.34 11.98 -56.05
N GLU A 469 2.32 11.08 -55.98
CA GLU A 469 2.32 9.82 -56.73
C GLU A 469 1.29 8.80 -56.21
N LYS A 470 1.19 8.61 -54.89
CA LYS A 470 0.35 7.55 -54.30
C LYS A 470 -1.04 8.01 -53.88
N ARG A 471 -1.21 9.29 -53.53
CA ARG A 471 -2.49 9.84 -53.08
C ARG A 471 -3.14 10.75 -54.13
N GLY A 472 -2.45 11.07 -55.22
CA GLY A 472 -2.95 11.95 -56.27
C GLY A 472 -3.14 13.39 -55.81
N TRP A 473 -2.39 13.83 -54.79
CA TRP A 473 -2.51 15.20 -54.27
C TRP A 473 -1.78 16.18 -55.20
N ASN A 474 -2.42 17.29 -55.54
CA ASN A 474 -1.77 18.40 -56.24
C ASN A 474 -1.06 19.33 -55.24
N GLU A 475 -0.23 20.25 -55.75
CA GLU A 475 0.55 21.17 -54.90
C GLU A 475 -0.34 22.08 -54.05
N GLU A 476 -1.47 22.51 -54.59
CA GLU A 476 -2.44 23.37 -53.89
C GLU A 476 -3.07 22.66 -52.68
N LEU A 477 -3.57 21.43 -52.85
CA LEU A 477 -4.13 20.63 -51.76
C LEU A 477 -3.08 20.35 -50.68
N LEU A 478 -1.84 20.12 -51.09
CA LEU A 478 -0.75 19.88 -50.16
C LEU A 478 -0.42 21.13 -49.34
N ALA A 479 -0.40 22.32 -49.96
CA ALA A 479 -0.23 23.60 -49.26
C ALA A 479 -1.38 23.88 -48.28
N ASP A 480 -2.63 23.63 -48.67
CA ASP A 480 -3.81 23.81 -47.82
C ASP A 480 -3.73 22.93 -46.56
N VAL A 481 -3.48 21.63 -46.71
CA VAL A 481 -3.41 20.67 -45.58
C VAL A 481 -2.19 20.92 -44.69
N GLU A 482 -1.08 21.43 -45.24
CA GLU A 482 0.08 21.85 -44.45
C GLU A 482 -0.18 23.14 -43.67
N SER A 483 -0.91 24.10 -44.24
CA SER A 483 -1.29 25.35 -43.56
C SER A 483 -2.15 25.11 -42.31
N TRP A 484 -2.86 23.98 -42.29
CA TRP A 484 -3.69 23.54 -41.17
C TRP A 484 -2.91 22.99 -39.99
N GLN A 485 -1.59 22.81 -40.15
CA GLN A 485 -0.68 22.22 -39.19
C GLN A 485 0.35 23.22 -38.69
N TRP A 486 0.93 22.92 -37.53
CA TRP A 486 2.14 23.61 -37.12
C TRP A 486 3.28 23.31 -38.10
N PRO A 487 4.16 24.29 -38.38
CA PRO A 487 5.38 24.05 -39.12
C PRO A 487 6.15 22.86 -38.54
N GLU A 488 6.70 21.99 -39.40
CA GLU A 488 7.36 20.75 -38.97
C GLU A 488 8.42 20.99 -37.89
N ALA A 489 9.28 21.99 -38.09
CA ALA A 489 10.32 22.34 -37.12
C ALA A 489 9.75 22.74 -35.74
N LYS A 490 8.58 23.37 -35.70
CA LYS A 490 7.88 23.71 -34.45
C LYS A 490 7.26 22.46 -33.81
N LYS A 491 6.66 21.59 -34.63
CA LYS A 491 6.07 20.30 -34.21
C LYS A 491 7.12 19.37 -33.60
N LEU A 492 8.24 19.16 -34.29
CA LEU A 492 9.33 18.29 -33.82
C LEU A 492 10.00 18.82 -32.54
N ARG A 493 10.15 20.15 -32.39
CA ARG A 493 10.68 20.76 -31.15
C ARG A 493 9.78 20.55 -29.93
N ALA A 494 8.48 20.38 -30.13
CA ALA A 494 7.54 20.06 -29.05
C ALA A 494 7.53 18.56 -28.68
N CYS A 495 8.19 17.70 -29.47
CA CYS A 495 8.29 16.27 -29.18
C CYS A 495 9.46 15.97 -28.23
N HIS A 496 9.30 14.92 -27.43
CA HIS A 496 10.32 14.47 -26.48
C HIS A 496 11.38 13.60 -27.18
N LEU A 497 10.98 12.91 -28.25
CA LEU A 497 11.83 12.07 -29.09
C LEU A 497 11.52 12.37 -30.55
N ILE A 498 12.55 12.30 -31.39
CA ILE A 498 12.42 12.42 -32.83
C ILE A 498 12.89 11.09 -33.43
N VAL A 499 12.08 10.53 -34.32
CA VAL A 499 12.44 9.39 -35.16
C VAL A 499 12.57 9.90 -36.58
N GLU A 500 13.72 9.66 -37.20
CA GLU A 500 13.94 9.98 -38.60
C GLU A 500 13.47 8.81 -39.46
N ASN A 501 12.63 9.11 -40.47
CA ASN A 501 12.26 8.17 -41.52
C ASN A 501 13.26 8.30 -42.69
N PRO A 502 14.14 7.31 -42.88
CA PRO A 502 15.19 7.37 -43.90
C PRO A 502 14.69 7.01 -45.32
N GLY A 503 13.42 6.63 -45.47
CA GLY A 503 12.75 6.51 -46.76
C GLY A 503 12.51 5.08 -47.24
N THR A 504 13.08 4.04 -46.61
CA THR A 504 12.78 2.63 -46.95
C THR A 504 12.04 1.90 -45.82
N PRO A 505 11.12 0.97 -46.13
CA PRO A 505 10.37 0.20 -45.12
C PRO A 505 11.26 -0.52 -44.11
N ASP A 506 12.29 -1.25 -44.57
CA ASP A 506 13.20 -2.02 -43.71
C ASP A 506 13.96 -1.12 -42.73
N GLN A 507 14.38 0.06 -43.19
CA GLN A 507 15.08 1.00 -42.34
C GLN A 507 14.12 1.60 -41.30
N LEU A 508 12.87 1.91 -41.67
CA LEU A 508 11.86 2.39 -40.71
C LEU A 508 11.48 1.31 -39.69
N GLN A 509 11.47 0.03 -40.09
CA GLN A 509 11.30 -1.09 -39.16
C GLN A 509 12.43 -1.12 -38.12
N ARG A 510 13.69 -1.00 -38.55
CA ARG A 510 14.84 -0.88 -37.63
C ARG A 510 14.71 0.32 -36.68
N ARG A 511 14.16 1.44 -37.16
CA ARG A 511 13.86 2.62 -36.31
C ARG A 511 12.77 2.33 -35.27
N ALA A 512 11.74 1.55 -35.62
CA ALA A 512 10.68 1.13 -34.68
C ALA A 512 11.23 0.25 -33.54
N GLU A 513 12.14 -0.67 -33.86
CA GLU A 513 12.84 -1.50 -32.87
C GLU A 513 13.71 -0.65 -31.94
N ALA A 514 14.50 0.27 -32.51
CA ALA A 514 15.33 1.20 -31.75
C ALA A 514 14.49 2.07 -30.80
N LEU A 515 13.36 2.61 -31.29
CA LEU A 515 12.40 3.37 -30.49
C LEU A 515 11.90 2.55 -29.30
N THR A 516 11.54 1.27 -29.54
CA THR A 516 11.10 0.36 -28.48
C THR A 516 12.16 0.17 -27.39
N GLY A 517 13.44 0.05 -27.79
CA GLY A 517 14.57 0.03 -26.86
C GLY A 517 14.69 1.31 -26.02
N ILE A 518 14.49 2.48 -26.63
CA ILE A 518 14.50 3.78 -25.94
C ILE A 518 13.34 3.89 -24.94
N LEU A 519 12.11 3.58 -25.36
CA LEU A 519 10.92 3.64 -24.50
C LEU A 519 11.08 2.73 -23.27
N ARG A 520 11.62 1.52 -23.48
CA ARG A 520 11.95 0.58 -22.39
C ARG A 520 12.96 1.16 -21.40
N ARG A 521 14.00 1.85 -21.89
CA ARG A 521 15.01 2.53 -21.04
C ARG A 521 14.40 3.67 -20.24
N LEU A 522 13.58 4.52 -20.87
CA LEU A 522 12.90 5.64 -20.19
C LEU A 522 11.97 5.12 -19.07
N ARG A 523 11.23 4.06 -19.33
CA ARG A 523 10.40 3.41 -18.30
C ARG A 523 11.25 2.87 -17.14
N ARG A 524 12.36 2.18 -17.42
CA ARG A 524 13.29 1.71 -16.37
C ARG A 524 13.81 2.88 -15.53
N ARG A 525 14.11 4.02 -16.15
CA ARG A 525 14.52 5.24 -15.44
C ARG A 525 13.40 5.79 -14.54
N LYS A 526 12.14 5.82 -15.00
CA LYS A 526 10.96 6.20 -14.18
C LYS A 526 10.82 5.29 -12.95
N VAL A 527 11.00 3.98 -13.12
CA VAL A 527 10.98 3.01 -12.00
C VAL A 527 12.13 3.24 -11.02
N ARG A 528 13.36 3.49 -11.50
CA ARG A 528 14.51 3.79 -10.63
C ARG A 528 14.31 5.09 -9.84
N ARG A 529 13.77 6.14 -10.48
CA ARG A 529 13.41 7.40 -9.80
C ARG A 529 12.36 7.17 -8.72
N LEU A 530 11.32 6.38 -9.00
CA LEU A 530 10.31 6.03 -8.00
C LEU A 530 10.93 5.25 -6.83
N LEU A 531 11.79 4.27 -7.11
CA LEU A 531 12.50 3.52 -6.06
C LEU A 531 13.36 4.43 -5.18
N SER A 532 14.12 5.35 -5.80
CA SER A 532 14.91 6.34 -5.06
C SER A 532 14.04 7.25 -4.20
N LYS A 533 12.91 7.74 -4.73
CA LYS A 533 11.92 8.52 -3.97
C LYS A 533 11.36 7.73 -2.78
N ILE A 534 10.96 6.48 -3.00
CA ILE A 534 10.43 5.60 -1.93
C ILE A 534 11.48 5.39 -0.85
N ASN A 535 12.73 5.08 -1.23
CA ASN A 535 13.82 4.89 -0.28
C ASN A 535 14.07 6.16 0.55
N GLY A 536 14.00 7.34 -0.05
CA GLY A 536 14.13 8.60 0.69
C GLY A 536 12.98 8.88 1.68
N LEU A 537 11.78 8.36 1.41
CA LEU A 537 10.63 8.50 2.31
C LEU A 537 10.70 7.56 3.52
N VAL A 538 11.19 6.34 3.32
CA VAL A 538 11.18 5.28 4.36
C VAL A 538 12.52 5.13 5.09
N ASN A 539 13.57 5.75 4.55
CA ASN A 539 14.89 5.88 5.17
C ASN A 539 15.36 7.35 5.07
N PRO A 540 14.65 8.31 5.68
CA PRO A 540 15.17 9.67 5.75
C PRO A 540 16.53 9.61 6.46
N LYS A 541 17.56 10.24 5.86
CA LYS A 541 18.86 10.39 6.51
C LYS A 541 18.59 11.00 7.89
N GLN A 542 19.05 10.33 8.94
CA GLN A 542 18.97 10.83 10.31
C GLN A 542 19.83 12.09 10.45
#